data_AF-G0HPH0-F1
#
_entry.id   AF-G0HPH0-F1
#
_cell.length_a   1.000
_cell.length_b   1.000
_cell.length_c   1.000
_cell.angle_alpha   90.00
_cell.angle_beta   90.00
_cell.angle_gamma   90.00
#
_symmetry.space_group_name_H-M   'P 1'
#
loop_
_entity.id
_entity.type
_entity.pdbx_description
1 polymer ?
#
loop_
_entity_poly.entity_id
_entity_poly.type
_entity_poly.pdbx_seq_one_letter_code
_entity_poly.pdbx_strand_id
1 'polypeptide(L)'
;MRLFSFLSSLLVVLSFALPWFRFDGGEITFIGILREVLTIPSGFEGAFWWLNPNSTAGMFTFIAFFAGIFMILVAVLFGVLGGRLGPGIGTVGMFVFTVVSWYVYGSGYFGILAEGYVIALLSFVIGFVVAGGEKL
;
A
#
# COMPACT_ATOMS: atom_id res chain seq x y z
N MET A 1 -23.22 -4.76 2.26
CA MET A 1 -22.07 -3.82 2.38
C MET A 1 -20.95 -4.29 3.29
N ARG A 2 -21.22 -4.71 4.55
CA ARG A 2 -20.17 -5.24 5.45
C ARG A 2 -19.41 -6.43 4.85
N LEU A 3 -20.12 -7.33 4.16
CA LEU A 3 -19.52 -8.49 3.49
C LEU A 3 -18.55 -8.09 2.37
N PHE A 4 -18.90 -7.12 1.53
CA PHE A 4 -18.01 -6.66 0.46
C PHE A 4 -16.76 -5.96 1.00
N SER A 5 -16.92 -5.11 2.01
CA SER A 5 -15.79 -4.50 2.71
C SER A 5 -14.86 -5.58 3.27
N PHE A 6 -15.43 -6.55 4.00
CA PHE A 6 -14.69 -7.69 4.54
C PHE A 6 -13.95 -8.49 3.47
N LEU A 7 -14.65 -8.92 2.41
CA LEU A 7 -14.06 -9.73 1.34
C LEU A 7 -12.97 -8.96 0.60
N SER A 8 -13.19 -7.67 0.29
CA SER A 8 -12.16 -6.85 -0.35
C SER A 8 -10.92 -6.70 0.53
N SER A 9 -11.07 -6.42 1.82
CA SER A 9 -9.93 -6.28 2.73
C SER A 9 -9.25 -7.62 2.99
N LEU A 10 -9.98 -8.73 2.98
CA LEU A 10 -9.40 -10.07 3.07
C LEU A 10 -8.54 -10.37 1.84
N LEU A 11 -9.01 -10.04 0.62
CA LEU A 11 -8.21 -10.17 -0.60
C LEU A 11 -6.94 -9.31 -0.55
N VAL A 12 -7.02 -8.10 0.00
CA VAL A 12 -5.83 -7.26 0.23
C VAL A 12 -4.84 -7.95 1.18
N VAL A 13 -5.30 -8.52 2.30
CA VAL A 13 -4.42 -9.26 3.22
C VAL A 13 -3.73 -10.42 2.51
N LEU A 14 -4.47 -11.20 1.72
CA LEU A 14 -3.89 -12.31 0.97
C LEU A 14 -2.86 -11.81 -0.06
N SER A 15 -3.09 -10.65 -0.66
CA SER A 15 -2.16 -10.04 -1.60
C SER A 15 -0.83 -9.61 -0.97
N PHE A 16 -0.75 -9.44 0.36
CA PHE A 16 0.47 -9.03 1.03
C PHE A 16 1.60 -10.07 0.96
N ALA A 17 1.22 -11.35 0.81
CA ALA A 17 2.18 -12.44 0.63
C ALA A 17 2.65 -12.59 -0.83
N LEU A 18 1.97 -11.95 -1.79
CA LEU A 18 2.33 -11.98 -3.20
C LEU A 18 3.34 -10.87 -3.52
N PRO A 19 4.08 -11.00 -4.62
CA PRO A 19 4.97 -9.93 -5.10
C PRO A 19 4.17 -8.65 -5.37
N TRP A 20 4.61 -7.55 -4.77
CA TRP A 20 4.12 -6.20 -5.05
C TRP A 20 5.01 -5.50 -6.07
N PHE A 21 6.32 -5.76 -6.00
CA PHE A 21 7.29 -5.29 -6.97
C PHE A 21 8.19 -6.40 -7.46
N ARG A 22 8.60 -6.31 -8.73
CA ARG A 22 9.66 -7.09 -9.36
C ARG A 22 10.76 -6.15 -9.81
N PHE A 23 11.92 -6.24 -9.18
CA PHE A 23 13.06 -5.35 -9.45
C PHE A 23 14.33 -6.19 -9.59
N ASP A 24 15.05 -6.06 -10.70
CA ASP A 24 16.33 -6.75 -10.98
C ASP A 24 16.32 -8.26 -10.68
N GLY A 25 15.22 -8.95 -11.01
CA GLY A 25 15.05 -10.39 -10.77
C GLY A 25 14.68 -10.78 -9.33
N GLY A 26 14.59 -9.81 -8.42
CA GLY A 26 14.06 -9.98 -7.07
C GLY A 26 12.56 -9.67 -6.97
N GLU A 27 11.88 -10.36 -6.06
CA GLU A 27 10.47 -10.13 -5.74
C GLU A 27 10.34 -9.52 -4.35
N ILE A 28 9.67 -8.37 -4.27
CA ILE A 28 9.40 -7.66 -3.01
C ILE A 28 7.91 -7.77 -2.72
N THR A 29 7.58 -8.42 -1.61
CA THR A 29 6.20 -8.53 -1.10
C THR A 29 5.92 -7.39 -0.12
N PHE A 30 4.64 -7.09 0.14
CA PHE A 30 4.29 -6.10 1.16
C PHE A 30 4.79 -6.50 2.55
N ILE A 31 4.75 -7.79 2.89
CA ILE A 31 5.34 -8.30 4.13
C ILE A 31 6.86 -8.09 4.12
N GLY A 32 7.52 -8.26 2.98
CA GLY A 32 8.94 -7.94 2.81
C GLY A 32 9.27 -6.49 3.13
N ILE A 33 8.46 -5.54 2.63
CA ILE A 33 8.58 -4.11 2.94
C ILE A 33 8.46 -3.86 4.46
N LEU A 34 7.47 -4.49 5.12
CA LEU A 34 7.30 -4.38 6.57
C LEU A 34 8.43 -5.05 7.35
N ARG A 35 8.96 -6.17 6.86
CA ARG A 35 10.04 -6.91 7.51
C ARG A 35 11.33 -6.09 7.51
N GLU A 36 11.69 -5.52 6.36
CA GLU A 36 12.85 -4.64 6.20
C GLU A 36 12.87 -3.53 7.26
N VAL A 37 11.73 -2.87 7.47
CA VAL A 37 11.53 -1.85 8.52
C VAL A 37 11.84 -2.38 9.92
N LEU A 38 11.35 -3.58 10.24
CA LEU A 38 11.41 -4.14 11.58
C LEU A 38 12.75 -4.79 11.90
N THR A 39 13.51 -5.23 10.89
CA THR A 39 14.73 -6.03 11.09
C THR A 39 16.02 -5.26 10.90
N ILE A 40 16.00 -4.08 10.26
CA ILE A 40 17.22 -3.30 10.04
C ILE A 40 17.64 -2.55 11.32
N PRO A 41 18.93 -2.66 11.76
CA PRO A 41 19.42 -1.99 12.96
C PRO A 41 19.36 -0.45 12.91
N SER A 42 19.49 0.13 11.72
CA SER A 42 19.32 1.57 11.46
C SER A 42 17.84 1.99 11.33
N GLY A 43 16.90 1.07 11.58
CA GLY A 43 15.47 1.32 11.54
C GLY A 43 14.99 1.82 10.18
N PHE A 44 14.01 2.72 10.22
CA PHE A 44 13.31 3.24 9.05
C PHE A 44 14.21 3.97 8.04
N GLU A 45 15.19 4.76 8.52
CA GLU A 45 16.15 5.45 7.64
C GLU A 45 17.08 4.47 6.92
N GLY A 46 17.43 3.35 7.57
CA GLY A 46 18.24 2.32 6.95
C GLY A 46 17.51 1.51 5.90
N ALA A 47 16.29 1.07 6.22
CA ALA A 47 15.46 0.23 5.34
C ALA A 47 15.10 0.93 4.03
N PHE A 48 14.98 2.25 4.06
CA PHE A 48 14.66 3.05 2.88
C PHE A 48 15.64 4.19 2.69
N TRP A 49 16.94 3.88 2.74
CA TRP A 49 18.01 4.85 2.47
C TRP A 49 17.87 5.54 1.10
N TRP A 50 17.19 4.89 0.14
CA TRP A 50 16.84 5.44 -1.17
C TRP A 50 15.73 6.52 -1.10
N LEU A 51 14.92 6.54 -0.03
CA LEU A 51 14.03 7.63 0.38
C LEU A 51 14.77 8.61 1.29
N ASN A 52 15.93 9.11 0.85
CA ASN A 52 16.81 9.93 1.65
C ASN A 52 16.14 11.26 2.10
N PRO A 53 15.88 11.47 3.41
CA PRO A 53 15.21 12.67 3.92
C PRO A 53 16.14 13.89 4.07
N ASN A 54 17.30 13.92 3.41
CA ASN A 54 18.26 15.04 3.50
C ASN A 54 17.82 16.31 2.74
N SER A 55 16.64 16.32 2.15
CA SER A 55 16.01 17.50 1.57
C SER A 55 14.56 17.60 2.03
N THR A 56 14.01 18.82 2.04
CA THR A 56 12.59 19.03 2.38
C THR A 56 11.66 18.15 1.52
N ALA A 57 11.95 18.03 0.22
CA ALA A 57 11.22 17.14 -0.67
C ALA A 57 11.35 15.66 -0.24
N GLY A 58 12.56 15.20 0.06
CA GLY A 58 12.81 13.83 0.54
C GLY A 58 12.08 13.51 1.85
N MET A 59 12.02 14.46 2.80
CA MET A 59 11.23 14.31 4.03
C MET A 59 9.74 14.13 3.74
N PHE A 60 9.18 14.95 2.84
CA PHE A 60 7.77 14.81 2.44
C PHE A 60 7.50 13.48 1.75
N THR A 61 8.39 13.04 0.85
CA THR A 61 8.28 11.75 0.15
C THR A 61 8.33 10.59 1.15
N PHE A 62 9.26 10.64 2.10
CA PHE A 62 9.37 9.64 3.17
C PHE A 62 8.08 9.58 4.02
N ILE A 63 7.60 10.72 4.52
CA ILE A 63 6.37 10.79 5.33
C ILE A 63 5.18 10.27 4.53
N ALA A 64 5.03 10.69 3.27
CA ALA A 64 3.92 10.27 2.42
C ALA A 64 3.96 8.76 2.12
N PHE A 65 5.15 8.18 1.91
CA PHE A 65 5.32 6.73 1.71
C PHE A 65 4.75 5.94 2.90
N PHE A 66 5.15 6.30 4.11
CA PHE A 66 4.68 5.63 5.33
C PHE A 66 3.24 5.93 5.67
N ALA A 67 2.77 7.16 5.40
CA ALA A 67 1.35 7.47 5.52
C ALA A 67 0.52 6.58 4.59
N GLY A 68 0.98 6.35 3.36
CA GLY A 68 0.35 5.41 2.42
C GLY A 68 0.28 3.99 2.96
N ILE A 69 1.41 3.44 3.42
CA ILE A 69 1.48 2.10 4.04
C ILE A 69 0.56 2.01 5.27
N PHE A 70 0.62 3.00 6.15
CA PHE A 70 -0.20 3.05 7.36
C PHE A 70 -1.70 3.09 7.03
N MET A 71 -2.09 3.91 6.06
CA MET A 71 -3.47 3.98 5.58
C MET A 71 -3.93 2.65 4.99
N ILE A 72 -3.09 1.95 4.23
CA ILE A 72 -3.40 0.60 3.72
C ILE A 72 -3.63 -0.38 4.87
N LEU A 73 -2.78 -0.37 5.90
CA LEU A 73 -2.93 -1.23 7.08
C LEU A 73 -4.20 -0.92 7.88
N VAL A 74 -4.47 0.36 8.12
CA VAL A 74 -5.68 0.84 8.81
C VAL A 74 -6.92 0.46 8.01
N ALA A 75 -6.90 0.63 6.69
CA ALA A 75 -7.98 0.25 5.79
C ALA A 75 -8.31 -1.24 5.86
N VAL A 76 -7.28 -2.09 5.87
CA VAL A 76 -7.44 -3.53 6.09
C VAL A 76 -8.09 -3.80 7.43
N LEU A 77 -7.58 -3.21 8.51
CA LEU A 77 -8.12 -3.40 9.87
C LEU A 77 -9.61 -3.05 9.92
N PHE A 78 -9.97 -1.85 9.46
CA PHE A 78 -11.37 -1.41 9.45
C PHE A 78 -12.25 -2.27 8.54
N GLY A 79 -11.76 -2.66 7.36
CA GLY A 79 -12.56 -3.44 6.41
C GLY A 79 -12.76 -4.89 6.83
N VAL A 80 -11.74 -5.53 7.44
CA VAL A 80 -11.87 -6.87 8.05
C VAL A 80 -12.84 -6.86 9.24
N LEU A 81 -12.94 -5.75 9.97
CA LEU A 81 -13.98 -5.56 11.00
C LEU A 81 -15.37 -5.23 10.40
N GLY A 82 -15.51 -5.23 9.07
CA GLY A 82 -16.76 -4.93 8.34
C GLY A 82 -17.08 -3.44 8.25
N GLY A 83 -16.15 -2.56 8.60
CA GLY A 83 -16.29 -1.11 8.52
C GLY A 83 -16.37 -0.64 7.07
N ARG A 84 -17.32 0.26 6.77
CA ARG A 84 -17.55 0.77 5.40
C ARG A 84 -16.45 1.71 4.91
N LEU A 85 -15.72 2.34 5.83
CA LEU A 85 -14.64 3.28 5.52
C LEU A 85 -13.35 2.58 5.08
N GLY A 86 -13.15 1.31 5.44
CA GLY A 86 -11.92 0.57 5.17
C GLY A 86 -11.48 0.67 3.70
N PRO A 87 -12.31 0.23 2.74
CA PRO A 87 -11.93 0.29 1.32
C PRO A 87 -11.66 1.69 0.78
N GLY A 88 -12.38 2.71 1.29
CA GLY A 88 -12.13 4.10 0.92
C GLY A 88 -10.77 4.59 1.41
N ILE A 89 -10.46 4.38 2.69
CA ILE A 89 -9.14 4.70 3.27
C ILE A 89 -8.03 3.96 2.51
N GLY A 90 -8.27 2.69 2.17
CA GLY A 90 -7.31 1.85 1.45
C GLY A 90 -7.05 2.33 0.05
N THR A 91 -8.08 2.77 -0.66
CA THR A 91 -7.95 3.37 -2.00
C THR A 91 -7.08 4.64 -1.95
N VAL A 92 -7.32 5.52 -0.97
CA VAL A 92 -6.48 6.73 -0.80
C VAL A 92 -5.05 6.33 -0.41
N GLY A 93 -4.88 5.33 0.46
CA GLY A 93 -3.56 4.85 0.88
C GLY A 93 -2.76 4.28 -0.28
N MET A 94 -3.40 3.46 -1.12
CA MET A 94 -2.83 2.96 -2.36
C MET A 94 -2.47 4.10 -3.30
N PHE A 95 -3.32 5.12 -3.47
CA PHE A 95 -3.02 6.27 -4.32
C PHE A 95 -1.78 7.04 -3.83
N VAL A 96 -1.70 7.37 -2.54
CA VAL A 96 -0.54 8.04 -1.95
C VAL A 96 0.73 7.21 -2.16
N PHE A 97 0.68 5.91 -1.83
CA PHE A 97 1.79 4.99 -2.03
C PHE A 97 2.25 4.96 -3.51
N THR A 98 1.29 4.91 -4.44
CA THR A 98 1.54 4.88 -5.88
C THR A 98 2.20 6.15 -6.37
N VAL A 99 1.69 7.32 -5.98
CA VAL A 99 2.25 8.62 -6.36
C VAL A 99 3.69 8.76 -5.85
N VAL A 100 3.94 8.34 -4.62
CA VAL A 100 5.28 8.39 -4.03
C VAL A 100 6.23 7.44 -4.74
N SER A 101 5.83 6.19 -4.96
CA SER A 101 6.68 5.24 -5.69
C SER A 101 6.90 5.66 -7.14
N TRP A 102 5.90 6.22 -7.81
CA TRP A 102 6.04 6.74 -9.16
C TRP A 102 6.99 7.94 -9.22
N TYR A 103 6.93 8.83 -8.23
CA TYR A 103 7.88 9.95 -8.11
C TYR A 103 9.34 9.45 -7.98
N VAL A 104 9.57 8.34 -7.27
CA VAL A 104 10.92 7.79 -7.08
C VAL A 104 11.41 6.99 -8.29
N TYR A 105 10.59 6.07 -8.81
CA TYR A 105 10.99 5.14 -9.87
C TYR A 105 10.72 5.67 -11.29
N GLY A 106 10.03 6.80 -11.43
CA GLY A 106 9.74 7.46 -12.70
C GLY A 106 8.94 6.56 -13.66
N SER A 107 9.21 6.69 -14.97
CA SER A 107 8.50 5.93 -16.00
C SER A 107 8.65 4.40 -15.89
N GLY A 108 9.69 3.92 -15.20
CA GLY A 108 9.91 2.49 -14.96
C GLY A 108 8.96 1.88 -13.94
N TYR A 109 8.27 2.71 -13.13
CA TYR A 109 7.41 2.26 -12.03
C TYR A 109 6.35 1.23 -12.45
N PHE A 110 5.63 1.49 -13.54
CA PHE A 110 4.57 0.57 -13.99
C PHE A 110 5.12 -0.75 -14.53
N GLY A 111 6.39 -0.78 -14.97
CA GLY A 111 7.05 -2.00 -15.44
C GLY A 111 7.52 -2.93 -14.30
N ILE A 112 7.61 -2.41 -13.07
CA ILE A 112 8.04 -3.18 -11.89
C ILE A 112 6.87 -3.62 -11.01
N LEU A 113 5.64 -3.22 -11.31
CA LEU A 113 4.46 -3.64 -10.56
C LEU A 113 4.19 -5.13 -10.76
N ALA A 114 3.79 -5.80 -9.68
CA ALA A 114 3.44 -7.21 -9.70
C ALA A 114 2.01 -7.47 -9.17
N GLU A 115 1.57 -8.72 -9.25
CA GLU A 115 0.19 -9.13 -9.04
C GLU A 115 -0.36 -8.77 -7.66
N GLY A 116 0.45 -8.83 -6.59
CA GLY A 116 0.02 -8.50 -5.25
C GLY A 116 -0.44 -7.04 -5.14
N TYR A 117 0.31 -6.12 -5.75
CA TYR A 117 -0.06 -4.71 -5.80
C TYR A 117 -1.37 -4.50 -6.58
N VAL A 118 -1.51 -5.14 -7.75
CA VAL A 118 -2.71 -5.01 -8.59
C VAL A 118 -3.95 -5.56 -7.88
N ILE A 119 -3.82 -6.72 -7.23
CA ILE A 119 -4.90 -7.33 -6.44
C ILE A 119 -5.30 -6.40 -5.29
N ALA A 120 -4.33 -5.83 -4.57
CA ALA A 120 -4.61 -4.89 -3.48
C ALA A 120 -5.38 -3.65 -3.97
N LEU A 121 -4.90 -3.03 -5.05
CA LEU A 121 -5.50 -1.83 -5.64
C LEU A 121 -6.94 -2.11 -6.08
N LEU A 122 -7.14 -3.14 -6.90
CA LEU A 122 -8.47 -3.49 -7.41
C LEU A 122 -9.42 -3.89 -6.29
N SER A 123 -8.94 -4.63 -5.29
CA SER A 123 -9.76 -5.03 -4.14
C SER A 123 -10.28 -3.81 -3.39
N PHE A 124 -9.41 -2.83 -3.08
CA PHE A 124 -9.86 -1.60 -2.42
C PHE A 124 -10.79 -0.76 -3.29
N VAL A 125 -10.50 -0.59 -4.58
CA VAL A 125 -11.35 0.18 -5.50
C VAL A 125 -12.74 -0.46 -5.62
N ILE A 126 -12.81 -1.77 -5.85
CA ILE A 126 -14.09 -2.50 -5.93
C ILE A 126 -14.82 -2.40 -4.60
N GLY A 127 -14.12 -2.64 -3.48
CA GLY A 127 -14.67 -2.50 -2.14
C GLY A 127 -15.25 -1.10 -1.90
N PHE A 128 -14.57 -0.05 -2.37
CA PHE A 128 -15.01 1.34 -2.22
C PHE A 128 -16.25 1.65 -3.08
N VAL A 129 -16.23 1.29 -4.36
CA VAL A 129 -17.35 1.51 -5.29
C VAL A 129 -18.60 0.77 -4.81
N VAL A 130 -18.46 -0.48 -4.40
CA VAL A 130 -19.60 -1.32 -3.99
C VAL A 130 -20.08 -0.99 -2.58
N ALA A 131 -19.20 -0.61 -1.65
CA ALA A 131 -19.60 -0.24 -0.28
C ALA A 131 -20.07 1.23 -0.16
N GLY A 132 -19.70 2.10 -1.10
CA GLY A 132 -20.07 3.52 -1.16
C GLY A 132 -21.39 3.83 -1.86
N GLY A 133 -21.95 2.89 -2.64
CA GLY A 133 -23.14 3.13 -3.49
C GLY A 133 -24.50 3.27 -2.79
N GLU A 134 -24.66 2.81 -1.55
CA GLU A 134 -25.90 3.02 -0.77
C GLU A 134 -25.67 4.05 0.34
N LYS A 135 -26.11 5.28 0.08
CA LYS A 135 -26.27 6.39 1.03
C LYS A 135 -24.96 6.93 1.61
N LEU A 136 -24.39 7.90 0.90
CA LEU A 136 -24.19 9.24 1.48
C LEU A 136 -25.56 9.94 1.51
#